data_AF-G5IF18-F1
#
_entry.id   AF-G5IF18-F1
#
_cell.length_a   1.000
_cell.length_b   1.000
_cell.length_c   1.000
_cell.angle_alpha   90.00
_cell.angle_beta   90.00
_cell.angle_gamma   90.00
#
_symmetry.space_group_name_H-M   'P 1'
#
loop_
_entity.id
_entity.type
_entity.pdbx_description
1 polymer ?
#
loop_
_entity_poly.entity_id
_entity_poly.type
_entity_poly.pdbx_seq_one_letter_code
_entity_poly.pdbx_strand_id
1 'polypeptide(L)'
;MSWLKEVFGTEKVIIGLLHLKALPGDPFYEGSMEDVIAQARQDLEALQNGGVDGVLITNEFSLPYEKKVANVTLAAMGRVVGALDGRFRVPYGVEAIYDADATIELCAATGAQFGRCVFTGAYAGDLGLVDRDVSRTLRRRRALEIQDLKLFYFVNSEGEVYLNDRPLEEITKTMIFNCHPEALVVAGGMAGSSPQDTLLKQVRDNAPGDIPVFCGTGCKRDNIEEIFRIADGAFVGTTFKKNGRFEEAVDEERVASFMERVREIRGGERA
;
A
#
# COMPACT_ATOMS: atom_id res chain seq x y z
N MET A 1 -18.05 14.96 -3.32
CA MET A 1 -17.63 13.92 -2.37
C MET A 1 -16.27 13.45 -2.87
N SER A 2 -15.27 13.22 -2.01
CA SER A 2 -13.98 12.73 -2.50
C SER A 2 -14.12 11.27 -2.96
N TRP A 3 -13.26 10.81 -3.86
CA TRP A 3 -13.24 9.40 -4.24
C TRP A 3 -12.87 8.50 -3.05
N LEU A 4 -12.15 9.02 -2.04
CA LEU A 4 -11.86 8.29 -0.80
C LEU A 4 -13.15 7.93 -0.06
N LYS A 5 -14.06 8.89 0.08
CA LYS A 5 -15.34 8.64 0.75
C LYS A 5 -16.24 7.72 -0.07
N GLU A 6 -16.17 7.78 -1.40
CA GLU A 6 -16.91 6.86 -2.28
C GLU A 6 -16.40 5.41 -2.19
N VAL A 7 -15.07 5.22 -2.16
CA VAL A 7 -14.45 3.88 -2.10
C VAL A 7 -14.44 3.34 -0.67
N PHE A 8 -13.89 4.10 0.28
CA PHE A 8 -13.60 3.64 1.66
C PHE A 8 -14.60 4.12 2.70
N GLY A 9 -15.57 4.97 2.35
CA GLY A 9 -16.58 5.50 3.28
C GLY A 9 -16.07 6.60 4.22
N THR A 10 -14.80 7.00 4.14
CA THR A 10 -14.18 8.01 5.02
C THR A 10 -13.15 8.86 4.29
N GLU A 11 -12.88 10.07 4.81
CA GLU A 11 -11.87 10.99 4.29
C GLU A 11 -10.48 10.78 4.93
N LYS A 12 -10.41 10.03 6.05
CA LYS A 12 -9.16 9.75 6.78
C LYS A 12 -8.93 8.26 6.84
N VAL A 13 -8.43 7.65 5.78
CA VAL A 13 -8.47 6.19 5.52
C VAL A 13 -7.33 5.43 6.20
N ILE A 14 -7.62 4.26 6.78
CA ILE A 14 -6.65 3.28 7.24
C ILE A 14 -6.73 2.04 6.37
N ILE A 15 -5.64 1.75 5.66
CA ILE A 15 -5.50 0.54 4.85
C ILE A 15 -4.59 -0.44 5.59
N GLY A 16 -5.14 -1.59 5.99
CA GLY A 16 -4.38 -2.67 6.60
C GLY A 16 -3.55 -3.42 5.57
N LEU A 17 -2.28 -3.67 5.88
CA LEU A 17 -1.40 -4.47 5.01
C LEU A 17 -1.53 -5.95 5.35
N LEU A 18 -1.99 -6.73 4.37
CA LEU A 18 -2.00 -8.19 4.40
C LEU A 18 -0.74 -8.68 3.68
N HIS A 19 0.30 -8.93 4.47
CA HIS A 19 1.58 -9.44 4.00
C HIS A 19 1.49 -10.94 3.71
N LEU A 20 1.57 -11.32 2.44
CA LEU A 20 1.68 -12.72 2.06
C LEU A 20 3.03 -13.28 2.50
N LYS A 21 3.00 -14.51 3.02
CA LYS A 21 4.21 -15.32 3.21
C LYS A 21 4.90 -15.55 1.86
N ALA A 22 6.15 -16.00 1.91
CA ALA A 22 6.88 -16.44 0.72
C ALA A 22 5.99 -17.37 -0.12
N LEU A 23 6.14 -17.27 -1.43
CA LEU A 23 5.32 -17.88 -2.47
C LEU A 23 6.17 -18.88 -3.28
N PRO A 24 5.55 -19.83 -4.00
CA PRO A 24 6.28 -20.77 -4.82
C PRO A 24 7.24 -20.09 -5.79
N GLY A 25 8.53 -20.46 -5.72
CA GLY A 25 9.61 -19.85 -6.48
C GLY A 25 10.51 -18.94 -5.63
N ASP A 26 10.02 -18.45 -4.50
CA ASP A 26 10.81 -17.63 -3.59
C ASP A 26 11.85 -18.48 -2.84
N PRO A 27 13.06 -17.94 -2.56
CA PRO A 27 14.10 -18.66 -1.82
C PRO A 27 13.70 -19.16 -0.44
N PHE A 28 12.75 -18.49 0.21
CA PHE A 28 12.30 -18.78 1.58
C PHE A 28 10.90 -19.38 1.64
N TYR A 29 10.40 -19.92 0.52
CA TYR A 29 9.12 -20.59 0.48
C TYR A 29 9.16 -21.93 1.23
N GLU A 30 8.30 -22.05 2.24
CA GLU A 30 8.12 -23.25 3.03
C GLU A 30 6.63 -23.61 3.12
N GLY A 31 6.33 -24.90 3.32
CA GLY A 31 4.96 -25.39 3.44
C GLY A 31 4.24 -25.51 2.10
N SER A 32 2.96 -25.13 2.07
CA SER A 32 2.07 -25.27 0.93
C SER A 32 1.31 -23.98 0.60
N MET A 33 0.75 -23.90 -0.61
CA MET A 33 -0.12 -22.77 -0.97
C MET A 33 -1.37 -22.72 -0.09
N GLU A 34 -1.84 -23.86 0.40
CA GLU A 34 -2.95 -23.95 1.33
C GLU A 34 -2.61 -23.29 2.67
N ASP A 35 -1.37 -23.38 3.15
CA ASP A 35 -0.89 -22.70 4.36
C ASP A 35 -0.84 -21.17 4.15
N VAL A 36 -0.32 -20.72 3.01
CA VAL A 36 -0.31 -19.29 2.63
C VAL A 36 -1.73 -18.73 2.61
N ILE A 37 -2.67 -19.45 1.97
CA ILE A 37 -4.08 -19.04 1.89
C ILE A 37 -4.73 -19.05 3.28
N ALA A 38 -4.43 -20.05 4.12
CA ALA A 38 -4.96 -20.12 5.48
C ALA A 38 -4.49 -18.94 6.33
N GLN A 39 -3.20 -18.57 6.27
CA GLN A 39 -2.67 -17.41 6.97
C GLN A 39 -3.27 -16.10 6.42
N ALA A 40 -3.34 -15.95 5.11
CA ALA A 40 -3.93 -14.77 4.47
C ALA A 40 -5.40 -14.58 4.88
N ARG A 41 -6.16 -15.68 5.01
CA ARG A 41 -7.54 -15.64 5.50
C ARG A 41 -7.63 -15.17 6.95
N GLN A 42 -6.76 -15.68 7.83
CA GLN A 42 -6.71 -15.26 9.23
C GLN A 42 -6.37 -13.76 9.35
N ASP A 43 -5.35 -13.30 8.61
CA ASP A 43 -4.95 -11.90 8.62
C ASP A 43 -6.08 -11.00 8.05
N LEU A 44 -6.75 -11.41 6.98
CA LEU A 44 -7.92 -10.70 6.44
C LEU A 44 -9.06 -10.58 7.46
N GLU A 45 -9.40 -11.67 8.15
CA GLU A 45 -10.46 -11.66 9.17
C GLU A 45 -10.10 -10.72 10.32
N ALA A 46 -8.87 -10.78 10.84
CA ALA A 46 -8.38 -9.93 11.91
C ALA A 46 -8.36 -8.44 11.53
N LEU A 47 -7.89 -8.09 10.32
CA LEU A 47 -7.89 -6.71 9.83
C LEU A 47 -9.32 -6.15 9.74
N GLN A 48 -10.24 -6.91 9.14
CA GLN A 48 -11.62 -6.47 8.93
C GLN A 48 -12.41 -6.39 10.24
N ASN A 49 -12.26 -7.37 11.14
CA ASN A 49 -12.91 -7.36 12.46
C ASN A 49 -12.39 -6.22 13.33
N GLY A 50 -11.10 -5.90 13.24
CA GLY A 50 -10.52 -4.75 13.91
C GLY A 50 -10.98 -3.40 13.34
N GLY A 51 -11.57 -3.41 12.13
CA GLY A 51 -12.29 -2.27 11.55
C GLY A 51 -11.44 -1.35 10.69
N VAL A 52 -10.43 -1.86 9.99
CA VAL A 52 -9.75 -1.08 8.92
C VAL A 52 -10.73 -0.68 7.82
N ASP A 53 -10.45 0.41 7.10
CA ASP A 53 -11.34 0.89 6.03
C ASP A 53 -11.05 0.22 4.69
N GLY A 54 -9.88 -0.41 4.54
CA GLY A 54 -9.50 -1.19 3.36
C GLY A 54 -8.33 -2.13 3.64
N VAL A 55 -8.05 -3.04 2.71
CA VAL A 55 -6.94 -4.01 2.82
C VAL A 55 -6.09 -4.00 1.56
N LEU A 56 -4.76 -3.94 1.68
CA LEU A 56 -3.84 -4.17 0.57
C LEU A 56 -3.16 -5.53 0.74
N ILE A 57 -3.36 -6.42 -0.23
CA ILE A 57 -2.63 -7.70 -0.30
C ILE A 57 -1.32 -7.48 -1.04
N THR A 58 -0.20 -7.86 -0.42
CA THR A 58 1.13 -7.61 -0.99
C THR A 58 2.08 -8.77 -0.72
N ASN A 59 3.01 -9.05 -1.66
CA ASN A 59 3.98 -10.15 -1.59
C ASN A 59 5.21 -9.81 -0.72
N GLU A 60 4.97 -9.26 0.46
CA GLU A 60 6.00 -8.71 1.37
C GLU A 60 7.10 -9.71 1.78
N PHE A 61 6.79 -11.01 1.88
CA PHE A 61 7.80 -12.01 2.22
C PHE A 61 8.41 -12.73 1.00
N SER A 62 8.15 -12.26 -0.21
CA SER A 62 8.82 -12.73 -1.44
C SER A 62 10.21 -12.12 -1.62
N LEU A 63 11.08 -12.33 -0.62
CA LEU A 63 12.42 -11.76 -0.57
C LEU A 63 13.46 -12.69 -1.21
N PRO A 64 14.49 -12.15 -1.91
CA PRO A 64 14.60 -10.76 -2.34
C PRO A 64 13.60 -10.46 -3.46
N TYR A 65 13.08 -9.23 -3.49
CA TYR A 65 12.04 -8.84 -4.45
C TYR A 65 12.53 -8.82 -5.90
N GLU A 66 11.66 -9.24 -6.82
CA GLU A 66 11.91 -9.17 -8.26
C GLU A 66 11.38 -7.87 -8.86
N LYS A 67 12.21 -7.17 -9.64
CA LYS A 67 11.79 -5.97 -10.39
C LYS A 67 10.76 -6.25 -11.49
N LYS A 68 10.72 -7.51 -11.92
CA LYS A 68 9.73 -8.11 -12.80
C LYS A 68 9.33 -9.44 -12.17
N VAL A 69 8.15 -9.50 -11.59
CA VAL A 69 7.69 -10.64 -10.80
C VAL A 69 7.54 -11.87 -11.69
N ALA A 70 8.04 -13.02 -11.22
CA ALA A 70 7.91 -14.27 -11.92
C ALA A 70 6.43 -14.67 -12.10
N ASN A 71 6.11 -15.31 -13.23
CA ASN A 71 4.75 -15.76 -13.53
C ASN A 71 4.17 -16.67 -12.44
N VAL A 72 5.03 -17.48 -11.78
CA VAL A 72 4.61 -18.37 -10.69
C VAL A 72 4.17 -17.58 -9.46
N THR A 73 4.92 -16.53 -9.08
CA THR A 73 4.58 -15.61 -7.99
C THR A 73 3.28 -14.87 -8.30
N LEU A 74 3.13 -14.38 -9.53
CA LEU A 74 1.90 -13.72 -9.99
C LEU A 74 0.68 -14.65 -9.93
N ALA A 75 0.83 -15.90 -10.39
CA ALA A 75 -0.21 -16.91 -10.32
C ALA A 75 -0.55 -17.30 -8.87
N ALA A 76 0.45 -17.37 -7.99
CA ALA A 76 0.26 -17.64 -6.56
C ALA A 76 -0.51 -16.52 -5.86
N MET A 77 -0.16 -15.25 -6.11
CA MET A 77 -0.91 -14.10 -5.61
C MET A 77 -2.36 -14.11 -6.11
N GLY A 78 -2.56 -14.35 -7.41
CA GLY A 78 -3.90 -14.50 -7.99
C GLY A 78 -4.71 -15.63 -7.34
N ARG A 79 -4.08 -16.78 -7.07
CA ARG A 79 -4.71 -17.90 -6.34
C ARG A 79 -5.11 -17.50 -4.92
N VAL A 80 -4.25 -16.75 -4.20
CA VAL A 80 -4.58 -16.29 -2.85
C VAL A 80 -5.77 -15.35 -2.88
N VAL A 81 -5.76 -14.32 -3.72
CA VAL A 81 -6.86 -13.35 -3.80
C VAL A 81 -8.16 -14.04 -4.24
N GLY A 82 -8.10 -14.93 -5.24
CA GLY A 82 -9.26 -15.71 -5.66
C GLY A 82 -9.80 -16.66 -4.58
N ALA A 83 -8.94 -17.19 -3.70
CA ALA A 83 -9.37 -18.02 -2.56
C ALA A 83 -9.99 -17.19 -1.40
N LEU A 84 -9.74 -15.88 -1.39
CA LEU A 84 -10.35 -14.92 -0.47
C LEU A 84 -11.61 -14.26 -1.07
N ASP A 85 -11.94 -14.55 -2.32
CA ASP A 85 -13.12 -14.01 -2.98
C ASP A 85 -14.40 -14.31 -2.18
N GLY A 86 -15.32 -13.34 -2.17
CA GLY A 86 -16.54 -13.36 -1.34
C GLY A 86 -16.31 -13.17 0.17
N ARG A 87 -15.06 -13.04 0.66
CA ARG A 87 -14.76 -12.77 2.08
C ARG A 87 -14.39 -11.32 2.38
N PHE A 88 -14.13 -10.52 1.34
CA PHE A 88 -13.87 -9.09 1.47
C PHE A 88 -15.16 -8.35 1.85
N ARG A 89 -15.15 -7.68 3.00
CA ARG A 89 -16.22 -6.80 3.52
C ARG A 89 -15.86 -5.32 3.37
N VAL A 90 -14.59 -5.03 3.14
CA VAL A 90 -14.04 -3.69 2.89
C VAL A 90 -13.36 -3.69 1.51
N PRO A 91 -13.20 -2.51 0.88
CA PRO A 91 -12.42 -2.39 -0.36
C PRO A 91 -11.04 -3.02 -0.22
N TYR A 92 -10.62 -3.74 -1.25
CA TYR A 92 -9.30 -4.34 -1.28
C TYR A 92 -8.50 -3.92 -2.50
N GLY A 93 -7.20 -3.91 -2.32
CA GLY A 93 -6.20 -3.62 -3.32
C GLY A 93 -5.13 -4.71 -3.36
N VAL A 94 -4.30 -4.67 -4.39
CA VAL A 94 -3.17 -5.60 -4.54
C VAL A 94 -1.90 -4.84 -4.93
N GLU A 95 -0.75 -5.38 -4.54
CA GLU A 95 0.57 -4.88 -4.91
C GLU A 95 1.49 -6.07 -5.17
N ALA A 96 2.02 -6.16 -6.39
CA ALA A 96 3.20 -6.94 -6.71
C ALA A 96 4.41 -6.00 -6.57
N ILE A 97 5.13 -6.12 -5.45
CA ILE A 97 6.17 -5.17 -5.03
C ILE A 97 7.19 -4.94 -6.16
N TYR A 98 7.51 -3.67 -6.40
CA TYR A 98 8.24 -3.10 -7.55
C TYR A 98 7.61 -3.29 -8.94
N ASP A 99 6.95 -4.41 -9.24
CA ASP A 99 6.40 -4.67 -10.57
C ASP A 99 5.03 -4.00 -10.78
N ALA A 100 5.10 -2.77 -11.27
CA ALA A 100 3.96 -1.93 -11.59
C ALA A 100 3.02 -2.55 -12.65
N ASP A 101 3.57 -3.22 -13.66
CA ASP A 101 2.77 -3.87 -14.70
C ASP A 101 2.01 -5.07 -14.12
N ALA A 102 2.71 -5.91 -13.35
CA ALA A 102 2.11 -7.05 -12.66
C ALA A 102 1.04 -6.63 -11.66
N THR A 103 1.24 -5.50 -10.97
CA THR A 103 0.23 -4.93 -10.06
C THR A 103 -1.06 -4.58 -10.80
N ILE A 104 -0.97 -3.91 -11.96
CA ILE A 104 -2.14 -3.61 -12.80
C ILE A 104 -2.82 -4.90 -13.29
N GLU A 105 -2.03 -5.89 -13.70
CA GLU A 105 -2.54 -7.17 -14.19
C GLU A 105 -3.25 -7.97 -13.09
N LEU A 106 -2.72 -7.99 -11.87
CA LEU A 106 -3.39 -8.58 -10.71
C LEU A 106 -4.70 -7.86 -10.40
N CYS A 107 -4.72 -6.52 -10.41
CA CYS A 107 -5.95 -5.77 -10.19
C CYS A 107 -7.02 -6.17 -11.21
N ALA A 108 -6.66 -6.24 -12.49
CA ALA A 108 -7.59 -6.63 -13.56
C ALA A 108 -8.08 -8.09 -13.40
N ALA A 109 -7.20 -9.01 -13.02
CA ALA A 109 -7.53 -10.42 -12.88
C ALA A 109 -8.39 -10.73 -11.65
N THR A 110 -8.25 -9.95 -10.58
CA THR A 110 -8.89 -10.21 -9.29
C THR A 110 -10.12 -9.34 -9.04
N GLY A 111 -10.20 -8.16 -9.67
CA GLY A 111 -11.23 -7.16 -9.38
C GLY A 111 -10.86 -6.22 -8.22
N ALA A 112 -9.56 -6.11 -7.92
CA ALA A 112 -9.08 -5.18 -6.90
C ALA A 112 -9.42 -3.72 -7.28
N GLN A 113 -9.82 -2.92 -6.29
CA GLN A 113 -10.29 -1.55 -6.51
C GLN A 113 -9.16 -0.52 -6.51
N PHE A 114 -8.01 -0.89 -5.96
CA PHE A 114 -6.82 -0.05 -5.95
C PHE A 114 -5.53 -0.88 -6.04
N GLY A 115 -4.46 -0.23 -6.47
CA GLY A 115 -3.12 -0.79 -6.45
C GLY A 115 -2.13 0.20 -5.86
N ARG A 116 -1.05 -0.30 -5.26
CA ARG A 116 0.07 0.51 -4.74
C ARG A 116 1.34 0.00 -5.39
N CYS A 117 2.24 0.90 -5.79
CA CYS A 117 3.56 0.52 -6.29
C CYS A 117 4.47 1.77 -6.41
N VAL A 118 5.77 1.53 -6.53
CA VAL A 118 6.69 2.49 -7.16
C VAL A 118 6.46 2.47 -8.67
N PHE A 119 5.53 3.31 -9.16
CA PHE A 119 5.14 3.35 -10.58
C PHE A 119 6.09 4.17 -11.47
N THR A 120 6.86 5.07 -10.88
CA THR A 120 7.67 6.07 -11.58
C THR A 120 9.06 6.15 -11.01
N GLY A 121 10.01 6.65 -11.79
CA GLY A 121 11.34 7.02 -11.32
C GLY A 121 12.39 5.93 -11.55
N ALA A 122 13.63 6.31 -11.23
CA ALA A 122 14.78 5.44 -11.30
C ALA A 122 15.50 5.47 -9.95
N TYR A 123 15.65 4.33 -9.30
CA TYR A 123 16.22 4.21 -7.96
C TYR A 123 17.35 3.19 -7.93
N ALA A 124 18.35 3.43 -7.08
CA ALA A 124 19.47 2.53 -6.85
C ALA A 124 19.49 2.04 -5.40
N GLY A 125 19.62 0.72 -5.22
CA GLY A 125 19.77 0.08 -3.91
C GLY A 125 20.10 -1.41 -4.04
N ASP A 126 19.66 -2.22 -3.08
CA ASP A 126 20.04 -3.64 -2.96
C ASP A 126 19.57 -4.51 -4.14
N LEU A 127 18.53 -4.08 -4.86
CA LEU A 127 18.00 -4.72 -6.08
C LEU A 127 18.71 -4.25 -7.38
N GLY A 128 19.80 -3.48 -7.23
CA GLY A 128 20.46 -2.75 -8.30
C GLY A 128 19.62 -1.55 -8.75
N LEU A 129 19.58 -1.31 -10.07
CA LEU A 129 18.77 -0.25 -10.66
C LEU A 129 17.31 -0.69 -10.83
N VAL A 130 16.38 0.05 -10.20
CA VAL A 130 14.93 -0.01 -10.44
C VAL A 130 14.57 1.14 -11.37
N ASP A 131 14.38 0.85 -12.66
CA ASP A 131 13.96 1.81 -13.68
C ASP A 131 12.50 1.52 -14.07
N ARG A 132 11.58 2.47 -13.85
CA ARG A 132 10.13 2.29 -14.05
C ARG A 132 9.64 3.00 -15.32
N ASP A 133 8.88 2.27 -16.14
CA ASP A 133 8.23 2.79 -17.35
C ASP A 133 6.71 2.99 -17.12
N VAL A 134 6.37 4.11 -16.47
CA VAL A 134 4.96 4.48 -16.20
C VAL A 134 4.13 4.60 -17.48
N SER A 135 4.77 4.96 -18.60
CA SER A 135 4.12 5.12 -19.90
C SER A 135 3.55 3.78 -20.39
N ARG A 136 4.35 2.71 -20.26
CA ARG A 136 3.91 1.35 -20.53
C ARG A 136 2.84 0.89 -19.53
N THR A 137 3.05 1.11 -18.23
CA THR A 137 2.09 0.69 -17.20
C THR A 137 0.71 1.32 -17.38
N LEU A 138 0.63 2.64 -17.65
CA LEU A 138 -0.66 3.30 -17.86
C LEU A 138 -1.36 2.87 -19.16
N ARG A 139 -0.60 2.55 -20.22
CA ARG A 139 -1.18 1.91 -21.42
C ARG A 139 -1.67 0.51 -21.14
N ARG A 140 -1.02 -0.24 -20.25
CA ARG A 140 -1.50 -1.55 -19.79
C ARG A 140 -2.82 -1.42 -19.04
N ARG A 141 -2.95 -0.45 -18.11
CA ARG A 141 -4.22 -0.13 -17.45
C ARG A 141 -5.32 0.20 -18.46
N ARG A 142 -5.02 1.00 -19.49
CA ARG A 142 -5.96 1.33 -20.57
C ARG A 142 -6.39 0.09 -21.35
N ALA A 143 -5.44 -0.77 -21.74
CA ALA A 143 -5.68 -1.96 -22.54
C ALA A 143 -6.48 -3.05 -21.81
N LEU A 144 -6.43 -3.07 -20.48
CA LEU A 144 -7.22 -3.96 -19.63
C LEU A 144 -8.57 -3.35 -19.20
N GLU A 145 -8.91 -2.16 -19.69
CA GLU A 145 -10.21 -1.51 -19.46
C GLU A 145 -10.58 -1.26 -17.99
N ILE A 146 -9.58 -1.02 -17.15
CA ILE A 146 -9.73 -0.78 -15.70
C ILE A 146 -9.29 0.63 -15.30
N GLN A 147 -9.81 1.66 -15.99
CA GLN A 147 -9.39 3.05 -15.74
C GLN A 147 -9.95 3.62 -14.43
N ASP A 148 -10.96 2.98 -13.84
CA ASP A 148 -11.48 3.35 -12.51
C ASP A 148 -10.57 2.89 -11.36
N LEU A 149 -9.59 2.02 -11.65
CA LEU A 149 -8.60 1.55 -10.68
C LEU A 149 -7.83 2.73 -10.08
N LYS A 150 -7.86 2.83 -8.74
CA LYS A 150 -7.14 3.87 -7.99
C LYS A 150 -5.69 3.45 -7.77
N LEU A 151 -4.74 4.21 -8.29
CA LEU A 151 -3.32 3.90 -8.13
C LEU A 151 -2.69 4.83 -7.08
N PHE A 152 -2.05 4.20 -6.11
CA PHE A 152 -1.31 4.83 -5.02
C PHE A 152 0.18 4.84 -5.36
N TYR A 153 0.70 6.02 -5.68
CA TYR A 153 2.07 6.20 -6.16
C TYR A 153 3.01 6.49 -5.02
N PHE A 154 3.99 5.62 -4.80
CA PHE A 154 5.13 6.00 -3.98
C PHE A 154 5.89 7.17 -4.63
N VAL A 155 6.01 8.29 -3.89
CA VAL A 155 6.79 9.46 -4.32
C VAL A 155 8.28 9.22 -4.12
N ASN A 156 8.62 8.49 -3.06
CA ASN A 156 9.95 8.01 -2.74
C ASN A 156 9.93 6.49 -2.51
N SER A 157 11.07 5.85 -2.75
CA SER A 157 11.25 4.41 -2.53
C SER A 157 11.70 4.12 -1.09
N GLU A 158 11.50 2.88 -0.63
CA GLU A 158 11.87 2.43 0.71
C GLU A 158 13.21 1.70 0.69
N GLY A 159 14.27 2.39 1.11
CA GLY A 159 15.62 1.82 1.19
C GLY A 159 16.50 2.09 -0.04
N GLU A 160 15.93 2.60 -1.13
CA GLU A 160 16.69 3.06 -2.30
C GLU A 160 16.83 4.59 -2.36
N VAL A 161 17.85 5.02 -3.10
CA VAL A 161 18.10 6.43 -3.40
C VAL A 161 17.65 6.73 -4.83
N TYR A 162 16.96 7.85 -5.03
CA TYR A 162 16.62 8.33 -6.37
C TYR A 162 17.91 8.59 -7.16
N LEU A 163 18.01 8.12 -8.41
CA LEU A 163 19.27 8.12 -9.16
C LEU A 163 19.81 9.52 -9.49
N ASN A 164 18.94 10.53 -9.45
CA ASN A 164 19.31 11.94 -9.60
C ASN A 164 19.05 12.72 -8.31
N ASP A 165 19.47 13.98 -8.30
CA ASP A 165 19.45 14.90 -7.16
C ASP A 165 18.21 15.79 -7.11
N ARG A 166 17.11 15.40 -7.75
CA ARG A 166 15.89 16.20 -7.79
C ARG A 166 15.28 16.30 -6.39
N PRO A 167 14.92 17.51 -5.93
CA PRO A 167 14.25 17.66 -4.65
C PRO A 167 12.85 17.03 -4.68
N LEU A 168 12.39 16.54 -3.52
CA LEU A 168 11.12 15.83 -3.40
C LEU A 168 9.91 16.67 -3.86
N GLU A 169 9.95 17.98 -3.64
CA GLU A 169 8.99 18.95 -4.18
C GLU A 169 8.83 18.83 -5.70
N GLU A 170 9.94 18.88 -6.44
CA GLU A 170 9.93 18.81 -7.90
C GLU A 170 9.52 17.42 -8.40
N ILE A 171 9.95 16.37 -7.72
CA ILE A 171 9.49 15.00 -8.00
C ILE A 171 7.96 14.94 -7.85
N THR A 172 7.41 15.45 -6.76
CA THR A 172 5.97 15.48 -6.48
C THR A 172 5.20 16.23 -7.56
N LYS A 173 5.58 17.48 -7.85
CA LYS A 173 4.91 18.34 -8.85
C LYS A 173 4.91 17.71 -10.25
N THR A 174 6.06 17.21 -10.68
CA THR A 174 6.19 16.59 -12.01
C THR A 174 5.52 15.22 -12.12
N MET A 175 5.48 14.43 -11.04
CA MET A 175 4.73 13.19 -10.99
C MET A 175 3.23 13.47 -11.17
N ILE A 176 2.70 14.44 -10.46
CA ILE A 176 1.29 14.87 -10.58
C ILE A 176 1.00 15.30 -12.02
N PHE A 177 1.82 16.20 -12.58
CA PHE A 177 1.60 16.75 -13.90
C PHE A 177 1.73 15.72 -15.03
N ASN A 178 2.73 14.83 -14.98
CA ASN A 178 3.01 13.90 -16.08
C ASN A 178 2.26 12.57 -15.96
N CYS A 179 1.92 12.13 -14.74
CA CYS A 179 1.43 10.77 -14.49
C CYS A 179 0.02 10.73 -13.92
N HIS A 180 -0.53 11.85 -13.44
CA HIS A 180 -1.89 11.97 -12.89
C HIS A 180 -2.25 10.85 -11.88
N PRO A 181 -1.51 10.73 -10.76
CA PRO A 181 -1.76 9.70 -9.77
C PRO A 181 -3.10 9.93 -9.05
N GLU A 182 -3.83 8.86 -8.72
CA GLU A 182 -5.05 8.97 -7.92
C GLU A 182 -4.76 9.24 -6.43
N ALA A 183 -3.61 8.79 -5.92
CA ALA A 183 -3.08 9.14 -4.61
C ALA A 183 -1.54 9.09 -4.58
N LEU A 184 -0.95 9.83 -3.65
CA LEU A 184 0.48 9.80 -3.35
C LEU A 184 0.74 9.06 -2.04
N VAL A 185 1.84 8.32 -1.99
CA VAL A 185 2.31 7.58 -0.81
C VAL A 185 3.73 8.00 -0.49
N VAL A 186 4.00 8.26 0.78
CA VAL A 186 5.35 8.62 1.25
C VAL A 186 5.88 7.50 2.13
N ALA A 187 7.00 6.90 1.72
CA ALA A 187 7.72 5.95 2.55
C ALA A 187 8.52 6.70 3.64
N GLY A 188 8.55 6.15 4.87
CA GLY A 188 9.40 6.64 5.95
C GLY A 188 8.91 7.90 6.67
N GLY A 189 7.60 8.14 6.74
CA GLY A 189 7.02 9.44 7.06
C GLY A 189 7.28 10.03 8.46
N MET A 190 7.76 9.27 9.46
CA MET A 190 7.79 9.70 10.87
C MET A 190 9.02 9.28 11.70
N ALA A 191 10.10 8.78 11.08
CA ALA A 191 11.29 8.38 11.85
C ALA A 191 12.10 9.61 12.32
N GLY A 192 11.96 9.98 13.60
CA GLY A 192 12.98 10.72 14.37
C GLY A 192 13.17 12.22 14.07
N SER A 193 12.22 12.91 13.45
CA SER A 193 12.34 14.34 13.10
C SER A 193 11.08 15.14 13.46
N SER A 194 11.20 16.48 13.49
CA SER A 194 10.10 17.38 13.81
C SER A 194 8.96 17.26 12.76
N PRO A 195 7.68 17.47 13.14
CA PRO A 195 6.53 17.36 12.22
C PRO A 195 6.68 18.16 10.91
N GLN A 196 7.39 19.30 10.97
CA GLN A 196 7.57 20.23 9.85
C GLN A 196 8.62 19.77 8.83
N ASP A 197 9.55 18.90 9.24
CA ASP A 197 10.66 18.43 8.40
C ASP A 197 10.37 17.06 7.76
N THR A 198 9.21 16.48 8.03
CA THR A 198 8.86 15.15 7.52
C THR A 198 8.68 15.17 6.01
N LEU A 199 9.13 14.10 5.33
CA LEU A 199 8.88 13.89 3.91
C LEU A 199 7.37 13.95 3.60
N LEU A 200 6.54 13.47 4.53
CA LEU A 200 5.09 13.48 4.42
C LEU A 200 4.52 14.90 4.30
N LYS A 201 5.01 15.83 5.12
CA LYS A 201 4.61 17.24 5.06
C LYS A 201 5.07 17.90 3.76
N GLN A 202 6.29 17.65 3.33
CA GLN A 202 6.84 18.19 2.07
C GLN A 202 5.99 17.75 0.86
N VAL A 203 5.59 16.47 0.80
CA VAL A 203 4.71 15.99 -0.28
C VAL A 203 3.32 16.61 -0.19
N ARG A 204 2.71 16.67 1.01
CA ARG A 204 1.40 17.30 1.21
C ARG A 204 1.37 18.77 0.77
N ASP A 205 2.42 19.54 1.07
CA ASP A 205 2.50 20.96 0.73
C ASP A 205 2.61 21.21 -0.79
N ASN A 206 3.09 20.20 -1.53
CA ASN A 206 3.26 20.26 -2.97
C ASN A 206 2.17 19.50 -3.74
N ALA A 207 1.25 18.84 -3.04
CA ALA A 207 0.11 18.15 -3.60
C ALA A 207 -1.14 19.06 -3.57
N PRO A 208 -1.84 19.23 -4.71
CA PRO A 208 -3.16 19.86 -4.77
C PRO A 208 -4.14 19.29 -3.75
N GLY A 209 -5.10 20.11 -3.30
CA GLY A 209 -6.07 19.75 -2.25
C GLY A 209 -6.90 18.50 -2.56
N ASP A 210 -7.10 18.20 -3.83
CA ASP A 210 -7.90 17.10 -4.37
C ASP A 210 -7.10 15.81 -4.63
N ILE A 211 -5.78 15.82 -4.47
CA ILE A 211 -4.93 14.62 -4.56
C ILE A 211 -4.63 14.12 -3.14
N PRO A 212 -5.17 12.96 -2.73
CA PRO A 212 -4.89 12.38 -1.44
C PRO A 212 -3.42 12.06 -1.21
N VAL A 213 -2.94 12.30 0.00
CA VAL A 213 -1.58 11.93 0.43
C VAL A 213 -1.64 10.93 1.58
N PHE A 214 -0.89 9.83 1.47
CA PHE A 214 -0.88 8.72 2.41
C PHE A 214 0.48 8.54 3.07
N CYS A 215 0.48 8.25 4.36
CA CYS A 215 1.65 7.73 5.05
C CYS A 215 1.83 6.25 4.70
N GLY A 216 2.95 5.90 4.05
CA GLY A 216 3.20 4.53 3.57
C GLY A 216 3.74 3.59 4.65
N THR A 217 4.60 4.09 5.55
CA THR A 217 5.24 3.30 6.61
C THR A 217 5.44 4.10 7.90
N GLY A 218 5.62 3.39 9.03
CA GLY A 218 5.87 4.00 10.34
C GLY A 218 4.63 4.49 11.09
N CYS A 219 3.44 4.18 10.60
CA CYS A 219 2.19 4.53 11.26
C CYS A 219 1.93 3.68 12.51
N LYS A 220 1.74 4.34 13.65
CA LYS A 220 1.56 3.75 14.98
C LYS A 220 0.41 4.45 15.71
N ARG A 221 -0.12 3.82 16.77
CA ARG A 221 -1.24 4.37 17.54
C ARG A 221 -0.92 5.72 18.20
N ASP A 222 0.35 5.94 18.56
CA ASP A 222 0.82 7.16 19.22
C ASP A 222 1.00 8.35 18.25
N ASN A 223 1.27 8.11 16.97
CA ASN A 223 1.53 9.15 15.97
C ASN A 223 0.41 9.35 14.93
N ILE A 224 -0.65 8.52 14.94
CA ILE A 224 -1.71 8.59 13.93
C ILE A 224 -2.45 9.94 13.89
N GLU A 225 -2.64 10.59 15.03
CA GLU A 225 -3.28 11.91 15.07
C GLU A 225 -2.45 12.96 14.33
N GLU A 226 -1.13 12.94 14.52
CA GLU A 226 -0.21 13.84 13.83
C GLU A 226 -0.19 13.54 12.33
N ILE A 227 -0.15 12.26 11.95
CA ILE A 227 -0.26 11.83 10.56
C ILE A 227 -1.54 12.38 9.94
N PHE A 228 -2.70 12.27 10.59
CA PHE A 228 -3.98 12.74 10.05
C PHE A 228 -4.14 14.26 9.95
N ARG A 229 -3.30 15.04 10.66
CA ARG A 229 -3.23 16.50 10.45
C ARG A 229 -2.58 16.85 9.10
N ILE A 230 -1.80 15.94 8.52
CA ILE A 230 -1.02 16.15 7.30
C ILE A 230 -1.59 15.32 6.14
N ALA A 231 -1.91 14.05 6.39
CA ALA A 231 -2.26 13.05 5.40
C ALA A 231 -3.73 12.66 5.45
N ASP A 232 -4.22 12.15 4.34
CA ASP A 232 -5.60 11.69 4.12
C ASP A 232 -5.76 10.20 4.40
N GLY A 233 -4.66 9.51 4.66
CA GLY A 233 -4.69 8.15 5.17
C GLY A 233 -3.33 7.57 5.49
N ALA A 234 -3.32 6.30 5.89
CA ALA A 234 -2.12 5.55 6.16
C ALA A 234 -2.26 4.07 5.77
N PHE A 235 -1.16 3.50 5.29
CA PHE A 235 -0.96 2.06 5.20
C PHE A 235 -0.33 1.56 6.50
N VAL A 236 -0.91 0.51 7.09
CA VAL A 236 -0.50 0.02 8.42
C VAL A 236 -0.25 -1.48 8.38
N GLY A 237 1.02 -1.87 8.56
CA GLY A 237 1.48 -3.26 8.64
C GLY A 237 1.90 -3.66 10.04
N THR A 238 3.20 -3.52 10.36
CA THR A 238 3.84 -4.00 11.60
C THR A 238 3.09 -3.64 12.90
N THR A 239 2.48 -2.46 12.97
CA THR A 239 1.67 -2.05 14.13
C THR A 239 0.55 -3.05 14.45
N PHE A 240 -0.05 -3.66 13.43
CA PHE A 240 -1.12 -4.66 13.56
C PHE A 240 -0.63 -6.08 13.79
N LYS A 241 0.66 -6.35 13.65
CA LYS A 241 1.20 -7.70 13.87
C LYS A 241 1.29 -8.00 15.37
N LYS A 242 1.17 -9.29 15.74
CA LYS A 242 1.39 -9.76 17.11
C LYS A 242 2.72 -9.22 17.64
N ASN A 243 2.71 -8.79 18.90
CA ASN A 243 3.86 -8.18 19.58
C ASN A 243 4.53 -7.00 18.85
N GLY A 244 3.90 -6.43 17.81
CA GLY A 244 4.52 -5.46 16.91
C GLY A 244 5.72 -6.01 16.11
N ARG A 245 5.78 -7.33 15.88
CA ARG A 245 6.86 -7.98 15.13
C ARG A 245 6.44 -8.24 13.69
N PHE A 246 7.28 -7.83 12.75
CA PHE A 246 6.97 -7.82 11.32
C PHE A 246 6.58 -9.20 10.76
N GLU A 247 7.28 -10.27 11.14
CA GLU A 247 7.04 -11.62 10.59
C GLU A 247 5.81 -12.33 11.18
N GLU A 248 5.20 -11.79 12.24
CA GLU A 248 4.06 -12.43 12.90
C GLU A 248 2.74 -12.23 12.14
N ALA A 249 1.72 -12.98 12.53
CA ALA A 249 0.35 -12.82 12.04
C ALA A 249 -0.25 -11.49 12.51
N VAL A 250 -1.30 -11.02 11.83
CA VAL A 250 -2.10 -9.88 12.31
C VAL A 250 -2.80 -10.28 13.62
N ASP A 251 -2.92 -9.31 14.52
CA ASP A 251 -3.60 -9.41 15.80
C ASP A 251 -4.83 -8.49 15.79
N GLU A 252 -6.02 -9.10 15.86
CA GLU A 252 -7.30 -8.39 15.80
C GLU A 252 -7.45 -7.34 16.91
N GLU A 253 -7.01 -7.63 18.14
CA GLU A 253 -7.12 -6.69 19.26
C GLU A 253 -6.24 -5.46 19.06
N ARG A 254 -5.06 -5.65 18.48
CA ARG A 254 -4.16 -4.54 18.12
C ARG A 254 -4.75 -3.67 17.02
N VAL A 255 -5.37 -4.26 16.01
CA VAL A 255 -6.11 -3.52 14.98
C VAL A 255 -7.25 -2.73 15.62
N ALA A 256 -8.08 -3.39 16.44
CA ALA A 256 -9.22 -2.78 17.11
C ALA A 256 -8.83 -1.59 18.01
N SER A 257 -7.76 -1.74 18.79
CA SER A 257 -7.23 -0.69 19.68
C SER A 257 -6.66 0.51 18.91
N PHE A 258 -6.03 0.27 17.76
CA PHE A 258 -5.60 1.35 16.87
C PHE A 258 -6.80 2.05 16.25
N MET A 259 -7.77 1.28 15.74
CA MET A 259 -8.97 1.84 15.10
C MET A 259 -9.89 2.56 16.09
N GLU A 260 -9.87 2.21 17.37
CA GLU A 260 -10.51 2.99 18.42
C GLU A 260 -9.95 4.41 18.49
N ARG A 261 -8.63 4.56 18.53
CA ARG A 261 -7.97 5.87 18.50
C ARG A 261 -8.31 6.64 17.22
N VAL A 262 -8.37 5.96 16.09
CA VAL A 262 -8.78 6.56 14.81
C VAL A 262 -10.22 7.07 14.85
N ARG A 263 -11.15 6.31 15.41
CA ARG A 263 -12.56 6.73 15.57
C ARG A 263 -12.71 7.95 16.47
N GLU A 264 -11.93 8.03 17.55
CA GLU A 264 -11.88 9.23 18.40
C GLU A 264 -11.45 10.47 17.61
N ILE A 265 -10.38 10.34 16.80
CA ILE A 265 -9.85 11.43 15.97
C ILE A 265 -10.86 11.86 14.90
N ARG A 266 -11.60 10.91 14.32
CA ARG A 266 -12.66 11.18 13.31
C ARG A 266 -13.91 11.82 13.91
N GLY A 267 -14.00 12.03 15.23
CA GLY A 267 -15.16 12.66 15.87
C GLY A 267 -16.29 11.71 16.22
N GLY A 268 -16.04 10.39 16.30
CA GLY A 268 -16.95 9.43 16.91
C GLY A 268 -18.24 9.12 16.15
N GLU A 269 -18.37 9.48 14.86
CA GLU A 269 -19.50 9.03 14.05
C GLU A 269 -19.42 7.50 13.88
N ARG A 270 -20.28 6.79 14.61
CA ARG A 270 -20.63 5.41 14.28
C ARG A 270 -21.32 5.46 12.92
N ALA A 271 -20.67 4.89 11.90
CA ALA A 271 -21.38 4.43 10.71
C ALA A 271 -22.48 3.44 11.11
#